data_AF-A0AAU3KYF2-F1
#
_entry.id   AF-A0AAU3KYF2-F1
#
_cell.length_a   1.000
_cell.length_b   1.000
_cell.length_c   1.000
_cell.angle_alpha   90.00
_cell.angle_beta   90.00
_cell.angle_gamma   90.00
#
_symmetry.space_group_name_H-M   'P 1'
#
loop_
_entity.id
_entity.type
_entity.pdbx_description
1 polymer ?
#
loop_
_entity_poly.entity_id
_entity_poly.type
_entity_poly.pdbx_seq_one_letter_code
_entity_poly.pdbx_strand_id
1 'polypeptide(L)' 'MQQLTVRLKSAVATAKRPLDFESATRLRRRVRALAVECDTTRYPDTERVQLNKLRNQAVRTVELAVQRADESSRLAGIPR' A
#
# COMPACT_ATOMS: atom_id res chain seq x y z
N MET A 1 15.86 -7.00 -4.91
CA MET A 1 14.54 -7.40 -5.43
C MET A 1 13.64 -8.06 -4.38
N GLN A 2 13.98 -9.28 -3.89
CA GLN A 2 13.06 -10.08 -3.06
C GLN A 2 12.50 -9.34 -1.83
N GLN A 3 13.30 -8.51 -1.17
CA GLN A 3 12.85 -7.79 0.03
C GLN A 3 11.77 -6.73 -0.25
N LEU A 4 11.89 -5.95 -1.33
CA LEU A 4 10.85 -4.97 -1.72
C LEU A 4 9.56 -5.67 -2.13
N THR A 5 9.67 -6.75 -2.91
CA THR A 5 8.54 -7.57 -3.33
C THR A 5 7.80 -8.16 -2.13
N VAL A 6 8.52 -8.66 -1.12
CA VAL A 6 7.94 -9.18 0.12
C VAL A 6 7.27 -8.05 0.93
N ARG A 7 7.90 -6.89 1.06
CA ARG A 7 7.34 -5.73 1.78
C ARG A 7 6.05 -5.22 1.10
N LEU A 8 6.01 -5.15 -0.23
CA LEU A 8 4.80 -4.79 -0.98
C LEU A 8 3.68 -5.82 -0.84
N LYS A 9 4.00 -7.13 -0.95
CA LYS A 9 3.02 -8.21 -0.76
C LYS A 9 2.45 -8.21 0.67
N SER A 10 3.30 -8.00 1.67
CA SER A 10 2.90 -7.88 3.07
C SER A 10 1.96 -6.68 3.26
N ALA A 11 2.31 -5.51 2.71
CA ALA A 11 1.46 -4.33 2.78
C ALA A 11 0.09 -4.54 2.11
N VAL A 12 0.04 -5.25 0.97
CA VAL A 12 -1.22 -5.66 0.32
C VAL A 12 -2.04 -6.57 1.25
N ALA A 13 -1.41 -7.56 1.88
CA ALA A 13 -2.10 -8.47 2.80
C ALA A 13 -2.67 -7.72 4.02
N THR A 14 -1.92 -6.76 4.57
CA THR A 14 -2.39 -5.89 5.65
C THR A 14 -3.54 -5.01 5.18
N ALA A 15 -3.45 -4.40 3.99
CA ALA A 15 -4.49 -3.52 3.43
C ALA A 15 -5.82 -4.23 3.15
N LYS A 16 -5.79 -5.55 2.94
CA LYS A 16 -7.00 -6.36 2.77
C LYS A 16 -7.74 -6.65 4.08
N ARG A 17 -7.10 -6.45 5.22
CA ARG A 17 -7.71 -6.62 6.55
C ARG A 17 -8.49 -5.36 6.93
N PRO A 18 -9.50 -5.48 7.81
CA PRO A 18 -10.12 -4.30 8.42
C PRO A 18 -9.05 -3.51 9.18
N LEU A 19 -9.00 -2.20 8.93
CA LEU A 19 -8.06 -1.26 9.50
C LEU A 19 -8.82 0.02 9.85
N ASP A 20 -8.53 0.60 11.01
CA ASP A 20 -8.98 1.96 11.34
C ASP A 20 -8.30 2.99 10.44
N PHE A 21 -8.91 4.17 10.32
CA PHE A 21 -8.46 5.23 9.42
C PHE A 21 -7.00 5.63 9.64
N GLU A 22 -6.56 5.71 10.91
CA GLU A 22 -5.17 6.01 11.24
C GLU A 22 -4.22 4.91 10.76
N SER A 23 -4.56 3.65 11.03
CA SER A 23 -3.78 2.47 10.62
C SER A 23 -3.68 2.36 9.10
N ALA A 24 -4.79 2.57 8.37
CA ALA A 24 -4.81 2.61 6.92
C ALA A 24 -3.96 3.76 6.36
N THR A 25 -4.01 4.95 6.98
CA THR A 25 -3.20 6.10 6.60
C THR A 25 -1.70 5.88 6.83
N ARG A 26 -1.33 5.26 7.96
CA ARG A 26 0.06 4.84 8.23
C ARG A 26 0.54 3.85 7.18
N LEU A 27 -0.30 2.88 6.82
CA LEU A 27 0.00 1.91 5.76
C LEU A 27 0.19 2.60 4.40
N ARG A 28 -0.63 3.60 4.07
CA ARG A 28 -0.47 4.43 2.86
C ARG A 28 0.87 5.11 2.78
N ARG A 29 1.29 5.77 3.87
CA ARG A 29 2.61 6.41 3.94
C ARG A 29 3.73 5.40 3.71
N ARG A 30 3.62 4.21 4.31
CA ARG A 30 4.59 3.13 4.15
C ARG A 30 4.66 2.61 2.72
N VAL A 31 3.52 2.38 2.06
CA VAL A 31 3.50 1.93 0.65
C VAL A 31 4.02 3.02 -0.29
N ARG A 32 3.76 4.30 0.00
CA ARG A 32 4.33 5.40 -0.78
C ARG A 32 5.85 5.46 -0.67
N ALA A 33 6.42 5.25 0.51
CA ALA A 33 7.87 5.14 0.69
C ALA A 33 8.46 3.96 -0.10
N LEU A 34 7.82 2.78 -0.02
CA LEU A 34 8.23 1.60 -0.80
C LEU A 34 8.16 1.86 -2.31
N ALA A 35 7.16 2.63 -2.77
CA ALA A 35 7.02 2.97 -4.18
C ALA A 35 8.17 3.85 -4.68
N VAL A 36 8.65 4.78 -3.86
CA VAL A 36 9.85 5.59 -4.14
C VAL A 36 11.09 4.71 -4.16
N GLU A 37 11.27 3.81 -3.17
CA GLU A 37 12.39 2.85 -3.15
C GLU A 37 12.42 1.98 -4.42
N CYS A 38 11.25 1.58 -4.94
CA CYS A 38 11.15 0.82 -6.20
C CYS A 38 11.60 1.61 -7.42
N ASP A 39 11.39 2.93 -7.43
CA ASP A 39 11.73 3.82 -8.56
C ASP A 39 13.23 4.13 -8.58
N THR A 40 13.83 4.30 -7.41
CA THR A 40 15.27 4.59 -7.27
C THR A 40 16.15 3.36 -7.46
N THR A 41 15.61 2.14 -7.29
CA THR A 41 16.41 0.92 -7.39
C THR A 41 16.53 0.45 -8.83
N ARG A 42 17.77 0.26 -9.30
CA ARG A 42 18.04 -0.24 -10.65
C ARG A 42 17.83 -1.76 -10.72
N TYR A 43 16.86 -2.18 -11.52
CA TYR A 43 16.55 -3.59 -11.78
C TYR A 43 16.62 -3.90 -13.27
N PRO A 44 16.91 -5.15 -13.66
CA PRO A 44 16.79 -5.56 -15.04
C PRO A 44 15.34 -5.41 -15.51
N ASP A 45 15.15 -5.19 -16.81
CA ASP A 45 13.90 -4.66 -17.35
C ASP A 45 12.68 -5.56 -17.07
N THR A 46 12.85 -6.88 -17.18
CA THR A 46 11.84 -7.90 -16.88
C THR A 46 11.37 -7.85 -15.42
N GLU A 47 12.33 -7.74 -14.50
CA GLU A 47 12.10 -7.62 -13.06
C GLU A 47 11.45 -6.27 -12.71
N ARG A 48 11.85 -5.19 -13.37
CA ARG A 48 11.27 -3.85 -13.20
C ARG A 48 9.78 -3.83 -13.54
N VAL A 49 9.37 -4.50 -14.62
CA VAL A 49 7.94 -4.61 -15.00
C VAL A 49 7.13 -5.31 -13.92
N GLN A 50 7.62 -6.44 -13.40
CA GLN A 50 6.93 -7.18 -12.33
C GLN A 50 6.83 -6.36 -11.04
N LEU A 51 7.91 -5.68 -10.65
CA LEU A 51 7.93 -4.82 -9.48
C LEU A 51 6.95 -3.65 -9.62
N ASN A 52 6.90 -3.00 -10.79
CA ASN A 52 5.97 -1.91 -11.06
C ASN A 52 4.51 -2.36 -11.01
N LYS A 53 4.19 -3.54 -11.54
CA LYS A 53 2.84 -4.11 -11.42
C LYS A 53 2.45 -4.31 -9.96
N LEU A 54 3.33 -4.90 -9.15
CA LEU A 54 3.08 -5.13 -7.73
C LEU A 54 2.98 -3.82 -6.94
N ARG A 55 3.83 -2.83 -7.24
CA ARG A 55 3.78 -1.48 -6.67
C ARG A 55 2.42 -0.84 -6.94
N ASN A 56 1.96 -0.85 -8.19
CA ASN A 56 0.69 -0.26 -8.57
C ASN A 56 -0.49 -0.97 -7.89
N GLN A 57 -0.43 -2.30 -7.76
CA GLN A 57 -1.40 -3.07 -7.00
C GLN A 57 -1.42 -2.70 -5.52
N ALA A 58 -0.25 -2.56 -4.88
CA ALA A 58 -0.13 -2.19 -3.48
C ALA A 58 -0.71 -0.80 -3.21
N VAL A 59 -0.37 0.18 -4.05
CA VAL A 59 -0.93 1.54 -3.96
C VAL A 59 -2.44 1.50 -4.06
N ARG A 60 -3.02 0.87 -5.09
CA ARG A 60 -4.48 0.77 -5.25
C ARG A 60 -5.16 0.09 -4.06
N THR A 61 -4.58 -1.00 -3.57
CA THR A 61 -5.17 -1.75 -2.45
C THR A 61 -5.20 -0.91 -1.17
N VAL A 62 -4.12 -0.18 -0.90
CA VAL A 62 -4.06 0.69 0.28
C VAL A 62 -4.95 1.92 0.16
N GLU A 63 -5.04 2.54 -1.02
CA GLU A 63 -6.00 3.65 -1.23
C GLU A 63 -7.44 3.19 -0.96
N LEU A 64 -7.81 2.00 -1.44
CA LEU A 64 -9.12 1.41 -1.14
C LEU A 64 -9.29 1.12 0.36
N ALA A 65 -8.25 0.66 1.04
CA ALA A 65 -8.29 0.43 2.49
C ALA A 65 -8.53 1.75 3.25
N VAL A 66 -7.86 2.83 2.85
CA VAL A 66 -8.07 4.16 3.43
C VAL A 66 -9.48 4.67 3.17
N GLN A 67 -10.00 4.52 1.94
CA GLN A 67 -11.36 4.93 1.60
C GLN A 67 -12.41 4.17 2.42
N ARG A 68 -12.25 2.84 2.57
CA ARG A 68 -13.13 2.01 3.39
C ARG A 68 -13.08 2.39 4.86
N ALA A 69 -11.88 2.62 5.38
CA ALA A 69 -11.70 3.03 6.77
C ALA A 69 -12.28 4.43 7.04
N ASP A 70 -12.14 5.34 6.08
CA ASP A 70 -12.72 6.68 6.13
C ASP A 70 -14.25 6.65 6.10
N GLU A 71 -14.82 5.91 5.16
CA GLU A 71 -16.27 5.73 5.05
C GLU A 71 -16.83 5.10 6.32
N SER A 72 -16.17 4.06 6.84
CA SER A 72 -16.57 3.42 8.10
C SER A 72 -16.50 4.38 9.28
N SER A 73 -15.47 5.25 9.36
CA SER A 73 -15.33 6.25 10.42
C SER A 73 -16.44 7.30 10.34
N ARG A 74 -16.79 7.73 9.12
CA ARG A 74 -17.90 8.69 8.87
C ARG A 74 -19.24 8.11 9.27
N LEU A 75 -19.52 6.87 8.90
CA LEU A 75 -20.76 6.18 9.28
C LEU A 75 -20.86 5.96 10.79
N ALA A 76 -19.72 5.78 11.47
CA ALA A 76 -19.66 5.66 12.92
C ALA A 76 -19.73 7.02 13.67
N GLY A 77 -19.76 8.15 12.96
CA GLY A 77 -19.76 9.48 13.57
C GLY A 77 -18.45 9.84 14.29
N ILE A 78 -17.35 9.15 13.99
CA ILE A 78 -16.05 9.37 14.63
C ILE A 78 -15.31 10.50 13.87
N PRO A 79 -14.97 11.63 14.55
CA PRO A 79 -14.22 12.71 13.93
C PRO A 79 -12.77 12.27 13.62
N ARG A 80 -12.24 12.77 12.51
CA ARG A 80 -10.90 12.43 11.98
C ARG A 80 -9.77 13.10 12.73
#